data_AF-A0A143X2X8-F1
#
_entry.id   AF-A0A143X2X8-F1
#
_cell.length_a   1.000
_cell.length_b   1.000
_cell.length_c   1.000
_cell.angle_alpha   90.00
_cell.angle_beta   90.00
_cell.angle_gamma   90.00
#
_symmetry.space_group_name_H-M   'P 1'
#
loop_
_entity.id
_entity.type
_entity.pdbx_description
1 polymer ?
#
loop_
_entity_poly.entity_id
_entity_poly.type
_entity_poly.pdbx_seq_one_letter_code
_entity_poly.pdbx_strand_id
1 'polypeptide(L)'
;MASNTRMDSAQAPVRTNSPLAELRKAAGYRSSRDFAAVLGIPATTYSRYERTLADPDSGIPLRAAWAIADKLHCSIDAVVGRDEAVGDEGRDLNAAYRTLSDGGKERFDEYLQFLAFRDQLIATQQGR
;
A
#
# COMPACT_ATOMS: atom_id res chain seq x y z
N MET A 1 -33.50 -4.16 42.89
CA MET A 1 -32.04 -4.36 42.71
C MET A 1 -31.78 -4.55 41.23
N ALA A 2 -31.31 -3.51 40.53
CA ALA A 2 -31.05 -3.56 39.09
C ALA A 2 -29.54 -3.74 38.89
N SER A 3 -29.14 -4.91 38.40
CA SER A 3 -27.75 -5.24 38.10
C SER A 3 -27.36 -4.59 36.77
N ASN A 4 -26.54 -3.54 36.83
CA ASN A 4 -25.86 -2.98 35.66
C ASN A 4 -24.58 -3.78 35.40
N THR A 5 -24.66 -4.77 34.51
CA THR A 5 -23.47 -5.40 33.93
C THR A 5 -22.89 -4.45 32.89
N ARG A 6 -21.91 -3.64 33.28
CA ARG A 6 -21.01 -2.96 32.32
C ARG A 6 -20.16 -4.04 31.66
N MET A 7 -20.44 -4.34 30.40
CA MET A 7 -19.47 -5.05 29.56
C MET A 7 -18.33 -4.09 29.29
N ASP A 8 -17.29 -4.22 30.10
CA ASP A 8 -15.98 -3.61 29.89
C ASP A 8 -15.44 -4.20 28.58
N SER A 9 -15.59 -3.44 27.50
CA SER A 9 -15.09 -3.81 26.19
C SER A 9 -13.57 -3.75 26.28
N ALA A 10 -12.95 -4.92 26.43
CA ALA A 10 -11.51 -5.07 26.40
C ALA A 10 -10.99 -4.50 25.08
N GLN A 11 -10.45 -3.29 25.14
CA GLN A 11 -9.71 -2.68 24.05
C GLN A 11 -8.52 -3.60 23.76
N ALA A 12 -8.61 -4.39 22.69
CA ALA A 12 -7.46 -5.14 22.20
C ALA A 12 -6.32 -4.13 21.97
N PRO A 13 -5.07 -4.42 22.40
CA PRO A 13 -3.96 -3.53 22.13
C PRO A 13 -3.75 -3.50 20.62
N VAL A 14 -4.32 -2.48 19.96
CA VAL A 14 -4.03 -2.13 18.58
C VAL A 14 -2.51 -2.05 18.50
N ARG A 15 -1.89 -2.88 17.65
CA ARG A 15 -0.45 -2.86 17.45
C ARG A 15 -0.08 -1.44 16.99
N THR A 16 0.50 -0.68 17.90
CA THR A 16 0.78 0.77 17.79
C THR A 16 1.99 1.08 16.91
N ASN A 17 2.29 0.24 15.93
CA ASN A 17 3.36 0.52 14.97
C ASN A 17 2.75 0.88 13.63
N SER A 18 2.86 2.15 13.28
CA SER A 18 2.48 2.67 11.96
C SER A 18 3.27 1.99 10.84
N PRO A 19 2.68 1.76 9.66
CA PRO A 19 3.37 1.15 8.52
C PRO A 19 4.66 1.88 8.15
N LEU A 20 4.70 3.21 8.30
CA LEU A 20 5.90 4.00 8.05
C LEU A 20 7.01 3.75 9.10
N ALA A 21 6.65 3.46 10.35
CA ALA A 21 7.64 3.10 11.37
C ALA A 21 8.27 1.74 11.11
N GLU A 22 7.52 0.80 10.54
CA GLU A 22 8.04 -0.51 10.12
C GLU A 22 8.95 -0.39 8.89
N LEU A 23 8.55 0.39 7.87
CA LEU A 23 9.39 0.68 6.69
C LEU A 23 10.73 1.32 7.09
N ARG A 24 10.71 2.29 8.00
CA ARG A 24 11.94 2.91 8.52
C ARG A 24 12.87 1.88 9.20
N LYS A 25 12.32 1.00 10.03
CA LYS A 25 13.11 -0.05 10.70
C LYS A 25 13.68 -1.05 9.70
N ALA A 26 12.89 -1.45 8.69
CA ALA A 26 13.33 -2.33 7.61
C ALA A 26 14.50 -1.74 6.81
N ALA A 27 14.51 -0.41 6.63
CA ALA A 27 15.63 0.32 6.03
C ALA A 27 16.84 0.53 6.97
N GLY A 28 16.82 -0.01 8.19
CA GLY A 28 17.95 0.00 9.12
C GLY A 28 18.05 1.24 10.03
N TYR A 29 17.07 2.15 10.00
CA TYR A 29 17.10 3.34 10.87
C TYR A 29 16.52 3.03 12.25
N ARG A 30 17.31 3.27 13.29
CA ARG A 30 16.98 2.90 14.68
C ARG A 30 15.94 3.83 15.31
N SER A 31 15.93 5.11 14.92
CA SER A 31 14.97 6.08 15.46
C SER A 31 14.38 7.01 14.39
N SER A 32 13.20 7.52 14.68
CA SER A 32 12.52 8.55 13.88
C SER A 32 13.35 9.84 13.78
N ARG A 33 14.16 10.14 14.81
CA ARG A 33 15.07 11.30 14.81
C ARG A 33 16.22 11.12 13.81
N ASP A 34 16.83 9.95 13.79
CA ASP A 34 17.95 9.66 12.87
C ASP A 34 17.48 9.75 11.42
N PHE A 35 16.29 9.23 11.14
CA PHE A 35 15.72 9.29 9.81
C PHE A 35 15.25 10.70 9.42
N ALA A 36 14.68 11.47 10.36
CA ALA A 36 14.34 12.87 10.13
C ALA A 36 15.57 13.73 9.80
N ALA A 37 16.71 13.46 10.45
CA ALA A 37 17.98 14.13 10.15
C ALA A 37 18.46 13.85 8.72
N VAL A 38 18.30 12.61 8.24
CA VAL A 38 18.62 12.22 6.86
C VAL A 38 17.72 12.92 5.84
N LEU A 39 16.43 13.11 6.18
CA LEU A 39 15.47 13.83 5.34
C LEU A 39 15.59 15.36 5.46
N GLY A 40 16.37 15.88 6.40
CA GLY A 40 16.50 17.31 6.65
C GLY A 40 15.22 17.96 7.22
N ILE A 41 14.37 17.20 7.90
CA ILE A 41 13.11 17.70 8.50
C ILE A 41 13.16 17.63 10.03
N PRO A 42 12.35 18.45 10.74
CA PRO A 42 12.26 18.36 12.19
C PRO A 42 11.79 16.98 12.65
N ALA A 43 12.41 16.45 13.70
CA ALA A 43 12.04 15.14 14.25
C ALA A 43 10.56 15.09 14.69
N THR A 44 10.03 16.19 15.20
CA THR A 44 8.61 16.32 15.57
C THR A 44 7.68 16.19 14.37
N THR A 45 8.09 16.69 13.19
CA THR A 45 7.37 16.58 11.94
C THR A 45 7.33 15.13 11.46
N TYR A 46 8.49 14.47 11.44
CA TYR A 46 8.54 13.07 11.02
C TYR A 46 7.79 12.13 11.99
N SER A 47 7.91 12.33 13.30
CA SER A 47 7.13 11.58 14.29
C SER A 47 5.62 11.83 14.18
N ARG A 48 5.19 13.00 13.68
CA ARG A 48 3.78 13.24 13.35
C ARG A 48 3.36 12.36 12.18
N TYR A 49 4.15 12.32 11.10
CA TYR A 49 3.86 11.47 9.93
C TYR A 49 3.71 10.00 10.32
N GLU A 50 4.61 9.46 11.15
CA GLU A 50 4.47 8.08 11.63
C GLU A 50 3.16 7.91 12.42
N ARG A 51 2.77 8.85 13.28
CA ARG A 51 1.57 8.71 14.13
C ARG A 51 0.26 8.86 13.36
N THR A 52 0.22 9.75 12.38
CA THR A 52 -1.02 10.20 11.77
C THR A 52 -1.34 9.54 10.44
N LEU A 53 -0.51 8.59 9.99
CA LEU A 53 -0.68 7.94 8.70
C LEU A 53 -2.00 7.17 8.55
N ALA A 54 -2.60 6.71 9.66
CA ALA A 54 -3.90 6.04 9.67
C ALA A 54 -5.09 7.01 9.54
N ASP A 55 -4.86 8.32 9.58
CA ASP A 55 -5.90 9.34 9.50
C ASP A 55 -5.93 9.95 8.08
N PRO A 56 -7.06 9.84 7.35
CA PRO A 56 -7.23 10.38 6.00
C PRO A 56 -6.97 11.89 5.90
N ASP A 57 -7.22 12.65 6.98
CA ASP A 57 -7.10 14.11 7.00
C ASP A 57 -5.71 14.58 7.45
N SER A 58 -4.92 13.69 8.05
CA SER A 58 -3.57 13.98 8.54
C SER A 58 -2.50 13.46 7.59
N GLY A 59 -2.57 13.93 6.34
CA GLY A 59 -1.70 13.50 5.25
C GLY A 59 -0.25 13.97 5.36
N ILE A 60 0.67 13.13 4.90
CA ILE A 60 2.05 13.51 4.60
C ILE A 60 2.02 14.40 3.34
N PRO A 61 2.64 15.60 3.34
CA PRO A 61 2.74 16.40 2.12
C PRO A 61 3.43 15.61 1.00
N LEU A 62 2.92 15.71 -0.23
CA LEU A 62 3.40 14.91 -1.38
C LEU A 62 4.93 14.94 -1.55
N ARG A 63 5.55 16.12 -1.42
CA ARG A 63 7.01 16.27 -1.51
C ARG A 63 7.77 15.49 -0.44
N ALA A 64 7.22 15.42 0.78
CA ALA A 64 7.80 14.64 1.86
C ALA A 64 7.60 13.14 1.63
N ALA A 65 6.43 12.73 1.11
CA ALA A 65 6.17 11.34 0.76
C ALA A 65 7.14 10.82 -0.31
N TRP A 66 7.44 11.60 -1.36
CA TRP A 66 8.46 11.26 -2.36
C TRP A 66 9.84 11.10 -1.74
N ALA A 67 10.30 12.07 -0.97
CA ALA A 67 11.62 12.01 -0.34
C ALA A 67 11.77 10.81 0.61
N ILE A 68 10.71 10.46 1.33
CA ILE A 68 10.65 9.26 2.17
C ILE A 68 10.74 7.99 1.31
N ALA A 69 9.93 7.89 0.26
CA ALA A 69 9.90 6.73 -0.64
C ALA A 69 11.26 6.49 -1.30
N ASP A 70 11.90 7.54 -1.82
CA ASP A 70 13.24 7.47 -2.41
C ASP A 70 14.29 7.00 -1.40
N LYS A 71 14.20 7.46 -0.14
CA LYS A 71 15.17 7.13 0.91
C LYS A 71 14.97 5.74 1.52
N LEU A 72 13.73 5.26 1.54
CA LEU A 72 13.36 3.93 2.02
C LEU A 72 13.35 2.88 0.90
N HIS A 73 13.56 3.31 -0.35
CA HIS A 73 13.51 2.47 -1.54
C HIS A 73 12.18 1.69 -1.65
N CYS A 74 11.06 2.35 -1.36
CA CYS A 74 9.72 1.76 -1.43
C CYS A 74 8.77 2.59 -2.31
N SER A 75 7.57 2.05 -2.60
CA SER A 75 6.53 2.77 -3.33
C SER A 75 5.97 3.92 -2.48
N ILE A 76 5.45 4.96 -3.15
CA ILE A 76 4.73 6.03 -2.45
C ILE A 76 3.49 5.49 -1.73
N ASP A 77 2.82 4.49 -2.30
CA ASP A 77 1.63 3.84 -1.74
C ASP A 77 1.94 3.15 -0.40
N ALA A 78 3.11 2.53 -0.29
CA ALA A 78 3.60 1.99 0.98
C ALA A 78 3.86 3.09 2.02
N VAL A 79 4.40 4.25 1.61
CA VAL A 79 4.66 5.40 2.49
C VAL A 79 3.35 6.03 2.99
N VAL A 80 2.32 6.12 2.15
CA VAL A 80 1.03 6.72 2.52
C VAL A 80 0.05 5.74 3.16
N GLY A 81 0.44 4.47 3.33
CA GLY A 81 -0.40 3.44 3.94
C GLY A 81 -1.57 2.99 3.06
N ARG A 82 -1.46 3.13 1.73
CA ARG A 82 -2.47 2.70 0.76
C ARG A 82 -2.28 1.27 0.25
N ASP A 83 -1.16 0.63 0.58
CA ASP A 83 -1.01 -0.79 0.33
C ASP A 83 -1.81 -1.59 1.39
N GLU A 84 -3.09 -1.84 1.09
CA GLU A 84 -3.53 -3.22 1.23
C GLU A 84 -2.77 -4.00 0.16
N ALA A 85 -1.79 -4.79 0.58
CA ALA A 85 -1.19 -5.79 -0.29
C ALA A 85 -2.32 -6.72 -0.74
N VAL A 86 -2.93 -6.40 -1.89
CA VAL A 86 -3.80 -7.31 -2.62
C VAL A 86 -2.89 -8.46 -3.04
N GLY A 87 -2.95 -9.52 -2.23
CA GLY A 87 -2.34 -10.83 -2.34
C GLY A 87 -1.26 -11.01 -3.41
N ASP A 88 -0.03 -11.22 -2.94
CA ASP A 88 1.02 -11.98 -3.64
C ASP A 88 0.65 -13.47 -3.83
N GLU A 89 -0.65 -13.79 -3.96
CA GLU A 89 -1.15 -15.10 -4.38
C GLU A 89 -1.38 -15.14 -5.90
N GLY A 90 -1.29 -14.00 -6.58
CA GLY A 90 -1.32 -13.91 -8.04
C GLY A 90 0.10 -13.92 -8.60
N ARG A 91 0.40 -14.81 -9.55
CA ARG A 91 1.58 -14.67 -10.42
C ARG A 91 1.64 -13.23 -10.94
N ASP A 92 2.77 -12.54 -10.76
CA ASP A 92 3.00 -11.22 -11.34
C ASP A 92 2.94 -11.32 -12.88
N LEU A 93 1.75 -11.07 -13.42
CA LEU A 93 1.45 -11.14 -14.85
C LEU A 93 2.25 -10.09 -15.63
N ASN A 94 2.56 -8.94 -15.02
CA ASN A 94 3.36 -7.90 -15.66
C ASN A 94 4.82 -8.33 -15.78
N ALA A 95 5.39 -8.94 -14.74
CA ALA A 95 6.72 -9.54 -14.84
C ALA A 95 6.76 -10.67 -15.86
N ALA A 96 5.74 -11.55 -15.88
CA ALA A 96 5.64 -12.63 -16.85
C ALA A 96 5.52 -12.11 -18.30
N TYR A 97 4.76 -11.02 -18.53
CA TYR A 97 4.65 -10.41 -19.85
C TYR A 97 5.96 -9.79 -20.33
N ARG A 98 6.71 -9.14 -19.43
CA ARG A 98 8.01 -8.52 -19.75
C ARG A 98 9.07 -9.53 -20.20
N THR A 99 9.01 -10.78 -19.72
CA THR A 99 9.96 -11.84 -20.10
C THR A 99 9.61 -12.55 -21.40
N LEU A 100 8.43 -12.28 -21.99
CA LEU A 100 8.07 -12.81 -23.30
C LEU A 100 8.91 -12.19 -24.42
N SER A 101 9.15 -12.98 -25.46
CA SER A 101 9.62 -12.45 -26.75
C SER A 101 8.56 -11.56 -27.40
N ASP A 102 8.94 -10.76 -28.39
CA ASP A 102 7.99 -9.85 -29.06
C ASP A 102 6.82 -10.60 -29.71
N GLY A 103 7.08 -11.72 -30.39
CA GLY A 103 6.00 -12.59 -30.89
C GLY A 103 5.24 -13.33 -29.78
N GLY A 104 5.79 -13.42 -28.58
CA GLY A 104 5.07 -13.89 -27.39
C GLY A 104 4.07 -12.84 -26.89
N LYS A 105 4.48 -11.57 -26.85
CA LYS A 105 3.64 -10.43 -26.46
C LYS A 105 2.49 -10.22 -27.44
N GLU A 106 2.78 -10.25 -28.74
CA GLU A 106 1.77 -10.08 -29.79
C GLU A 106 0.63 -11.12 -29.67
N ARG A 107 0.98 -12.40 -29.50
CA ARG A 107 -0.02 -13.47 -29.29
C ARG A 107 -0.79 -13.33 -27.97
N PHE A 108 -0.14 -12.84 -26.93
CA PHE A 108 -0.81 -12.57 -25.66
C PHE A 108 -1.83 -11.45 -25.81
N ASP A 109 -1.48 -10.38 -26.51
CA ASP A 109 -2.36 -9.25 -26.78
C ASP A 109 -3.56 -9.66 -27.65
N GLU A 110 -3.33 -10.47 -28.69
CA GLU A 110 -4.41 -11.08 -29.51
C GLU A 110 -5.37 -11.91 -28.65
N TYR A 111 -4.84 -12.71 -27.72
CA TYR A 111 -5.66 -13.54 -26.83
C TYR A 111 -6.49 -12.68 -25.87
N LEU A 112 -5.93 -11.60 -25.31
CA LEU A 112 -6.67 -10.67 -24.48
C LEU A 112 -7.81 -9.99 -25.24
N GLN A 113 -7.57 -9.58 -26.49
CA GLN A 113 -8.60 -9.01 -27.36
C GLN A 113 -9.73 -10.02 -27.63
N PHE A 114 -9.38 -11.27 -27.89
CA PHE A 114 -10.35 -12.35 -28.08
C PHE A 114 -11.22 -12.56 -26.83
N LEU A 115 -10.62 -12.61 -25.64
CA LEU A 115 -11.36 -12.76 -24.39
C LEU A 115 -12.31 -11.59 -24.14
N ALA A 116 -11.83 -10.35 -24.34
CA ALA A 116 -12.66 -9.15 -24.19
C ALA A 116 -13.87 -9.16 -25.14
N PHE A 117 -13.67 -9.56 -26.39
CA PHE A 117 -14.76 -9.71 -27.36
C PHE A 117 -15.77 -10.78 -26.92
N ARG A 118 -15.28 -11.93 -26.44
CA ARG A 118 -16.12 -13.03 -25.98
C ARG A 118 -16.98 -12.63 -24.78
N ASP A 119 -16.41 -11.91 -23.81
CA ASP A 119 -17.13 -11.45 -22.62
C ASP A 119 -18.23 -10.45 -22.98
N GLN A 120 -17.96 -9.52 -23.91
CA GLN A 120 -18.96 -8.61 -24.44
C GLN A 120 -20.11 -9.36 -25.12
N LEU A 121 -19.79 -10.39 -25.92
CA LEU A 121 -20.78 -11.20 -26.61
C LEU A 121 -21.68 -11.96 -25.62
N ILE A 122 -21.10 -12.55 -24.57
CA ILE A 122 -21.87 -13.22 -23.50
C ILE A 122 -22.74 -12.22 -22.75
N ALA A 123 -22.22 -11.04 -22.40
CA ALA A 123 -22.98 -10.01 -21.71
C ALA A 123 -24.20 -9.54 -22.53
N THR A 124 -24.05 -9.39 -23.86
CA THR A 124 -25.18 -9.06 -24.74
C THR A 124 -26.21 -10.18 -24.90
N GLN A 125 -25.81 -11.45 -24.70
CA GLN A 125 -26.73 -12.60 -24.73
C GLN A 125 -27.46 -12.85 -23.41
N GLN A 126 -26.86 -12.48 -22.27
CA GLN A 126 -27.47 -12.63 -20.94
C GLN A 126 -28.38 -11.45 -20.54
N GLY A 127 -28.33 -10.33 -21.27
CA GLY A 127 -29.21 -9.16 -21.08
C GLY A 127 -30.53 -9.22 -21.87
N ARG A 128 -30.93 -10.39 -22.36
CA ARG A 128 -32.16 -10.65 -23.13
C ARG A 128 -33.01 -11.70 -22.43
#